data_AF-F9Y914-F1
#
_entry.id   AF-F9Y914-F1
#
_cell.length_a   1.000
_cell.length_b   1.000
_cell.length_c   1.000
_cell.angle_alpha   90.00
_cell.angle_beta   90.00
_cell.angle_gamma   90.00
#
_symmetry.space_group_name_H-M   'P 1'
#
loop_
_entity.id
_entity.type
_entity.pdbx_description
1 polymer ?
#
loop_
_entity_poly.entity_id
_entity_poly.type
_entity_poly.pdbx_seq_one_letter_code
_entity_poly.pdbx_strand_id
1 'polypeptide(L)'
;MSWPLRALAGPTLWAAAFAVIYAVHGAACAQGWEARPALIGLWLIALALGVVLVLRAPPGGALPDMLVRAGAWIGVASVLLTLFPVLGLTTCTDIPLTLP
;
A
#
# COMPACT_ATOMS: atom_id res chain seq x y z
N MET A 1 13.82 -22.78 -7.59
CA MET A 1 13.89 -22.01 -6.33
C MET A 1 13.19 -20.68 -6.51
N SER A 2 11.89 -20.56 -6.21
CA SER A 2 11.13 -19.29 -6.35
C SER A 2 10.68 -18.68 -5.02
N TRP A 3 10.98 -19.34 -3.91
CA TRP A 3 10.58 -18.89 -2.57
C TRP A 3 11.08 -17.49 -2.20
N PRO A 4 12.29 -17.00 -2.60
CA PRO A 4 12.71 -15.64 -2.25
C PRO A 4 11.83 -14.58 -2.92
N LEU A 5 11.50 -14.77 -4.20
CA LEU A 5 10.59 -13.88 -4.93
C LEU A 5 9.18 -13.89 -4.32
N ARG A 6 8.70 -15.07 -3.89
CA ARG A 6 7.40 -15.18 -3.21
C ARG A 6 7.40 -14.48 -1.85
N ALA A 7 8.51 -14.51 -1.12
CA ALA A 7 8.64 -13.80 0.16
C ALA A 7 8.65 -12.27 -0.01
N LEU A 8 9.12 -11.77 -1.15
CA LEU A 8 9.10 -10.34 -1.47
C LEU A 8 7.74 -9.84 -1.96
N ALA A 9 6.79 -10.71 -2.27
CA ALA A 9 5.50 -10.30 -2.84
C ALA A 9 4.74 -9.30 -1.96
N GLY A 10 4.73 -9.50 -0.64
CA GLY A 10 4.10 -8.57 0.32
C GLY A 10 4.77 -7.19 0.32
N PRO A 11 6.10 -7.08 0.58
CA PRO A 11 6.83 -5.82 0.49
C PRO A 11 6.72 -5.13 -0.88
N THR A 12 6.75 -5.87 -1.99
CA THR A 12 6.59 -5.31 -3.33
C THR A 12 5.18 -4.73 -3.53
N LEU A 13 4.14 -5.43 -3.09
CA LEU A 13 2.77 -4.92 -3.12
C LEU A 13 2.64 -3.62 -2.32
N TRP A 14 3.21 -3.59 -1.11
CA TRP A 14 3.23 -2.38 -0.28
C TRP A 14 3.94 -1.22 -0.99
N ALA A 15 5.14 -1.44 -1.53
CA ALA A 15 5.92 -0.40 -2.20
C ALA A 15 5.17 0.16 -3.43
N ALA A 16 4.56 -0.73 -4.22
CA ALA A 16 3.74 -0.33 -5.38
C ALA A 16 2.52 0.48 -4.95
N ALA A 17 1.76 0.01 -3.95
CA ALA A 17 0.59 0.72 -3.43
C ALA A 17 0.96 2.10 -2.87
N PHE A 18 2.06 2.18 -2.11
CA PHE A 18 2.58 3.43 -1.58
C PHE A 18 2.91 4.43 -2.69
N ALA A 19 3.66 4.00 -3.70
CA ALA A 19 4.03 4.85 -4.83
C ALA A 19 2.79 5.36 -5.58
N VAL A 20 1.81 4.49 -5.87
CA VAL A 20 0.58 4.85 -6.59
C VAL A 20 -0.26 5.84 -5.79
N ILE A 21 -0.48 5.58 -4.49
CA ILE A 21 -1.30 6.45 -3.63
C ILE A 21 -0.67 7.84 -3.54
N TYR A 22 0.65 7.94 -3.32
CA TYR A 22 1.32 9.24 -3.25
C TYR A 22 1.37 9.96 -4.61
N ALA A 23 1.50 9.24 -5.72
CA ALA A 23 1.43 9.83 -7.05
C ALA A 23 0.03 10.41 -7.35
N VAL A 24 -1.03 9.66 -7.07
CA VAL A 24 -2.43 10.12 -7.23
C VAL A 24 -2.70 11.30 -6.30
N HIS A 25 -2.21 11.23 -5.07
CA HIS A 25 -2.35 12.30 -4.11
C HIS A 25 -1.65 13.59 -4.59
N GLY A 26 -0.40 13.51 -5.04
CA GLY A 26 0.34 14.67 -5.57
C GLY A 26 -0.32 15.25 -6.83
N ALA A 27 -0.81 14.39 -7.73
CA ALA A 27 -1.56 14.82 -8.91
C ALA A 27 -2.85 15.56 -8.54
N ALA A 28 -3.55 15.07 -7.51
CA ALA A 28 -4.77 15.72 -7.04
C ALA A 28 -4.52 17.09 -6.41
N CYS A 29 -3.45 17.26 -5.64
CA CYS A 29 -3.08 18.59 -5.14
C CYS A 29 -2.69 19.53 -6.29
N ALA A 30 -1.95 19.05 -7.29
CA ALA A 30 -1.56 19.88 -8.43
C ALA A 30 -2.76 20.32 -9.30
N GLN A 31 -3.83 19.51 -9.34
CA GLN A 31 -5.03 19.76 -10.14
C GLN A 31 -6.20 20.34 -9.33
N GLY A 32 -6.06 20.44 -8.00
CA GLY A 32 -7.07 21.02 -7.11
C GLY A 32 -8.37 20.21 -6.98
N TRP A 33 -8.33 18.88 -7.12
CA TRP A 33 -9.51 18.03 -6.94
C TRP A 33 -9.47 17.17 -5.67
N GLU A 34 -10.64 16.73 -5.23
CA GLU A 34 -10.86 15.99 -3.99
C GLU A 34 -10.48 14.51 -4.15
N ALA A 35 -9.33 14.10 -3.60
CA ALA A 35 -8.76 12.78 -3.83
C ALA A 35 -9.17 11.70 -2.85
N ARG A 36 -9.79 12.05 -1.72
CA ARG A 36 -9.91 11.15 -0.57
C ARG A 36 -10.65 9.85 -0.91
N PRO A 37 -11.78 9.84 -1.65
CA PRO A 37 -12.44 8.61 -2.07
C PRO A 37 -11.53 7.70 -2.90
N ALA A 38 -10.75 8.29 -3.82
CA ALA A 38 -9.82 7.54 -4.66
C ALA A 38 -8.67 6.93 -3.83
N LEU A 39 -8.11 7.69 -2.89
CA LEU A 39 -7.04 7.22 -2.00
C LEU A 39 -7.53 6.10 -1.07
N ILE A 40 -8.74 6.23 -0.52
CA ILE A 40 -9.39 5.17 0.29
C ILE A 40 -9.61 3.92 -0.57
N GLY A 41 -10.12 4.07 -1.79
CA GLY A 41 -10.32 2.96 -2.72
C GLY A 41 -9.01 2.21 -3.01
N LEU A 42 -7.93 2.94 -3.33
CA LEU A 42 -6.62 2.35 -3.58
C LEU A 42 -6.06 1.64 -2.34
N TRP A 43 -6.23 2.22 -1.16
CA TRP A 43 -5.82 1.61 0.10
C TRP A 43 -6.56 0.29 0.37
N LEU A 44 -7.88 0.27 0.20
CA LEU A 44 -8.70 -0.95 0.37
C LEU A 44 -8.34 -2.02 -0.65
N ILE A 45 -8.07 -1.65 -1.91
CA ILE A 45 -7.60 -2.58 -2.94
C ILE A 45 -6.26 -3.18 -2.54
N ALA A 46 -5.29 -2.35 -2.11
CA ALA A 46 -3.98 -2.84 -1.65
C ALA A 46 -4.10 -3.79 -0.45
N LEU A 47 -4.99 -3.47 0.50
CA LEU A 47 -5.23 -4.31 1.68
C LEU A 47 -5.86 -5.65 1.27
N ALA A 48 -6.86 -5.64 0.39
CA ALA A 48 -7.49 -6.85 -0.13
C ALA A 48 -6.48 -7.75 -0.86
N LEU A 49 -5.63 -7.17 -1.71
CA LEU A 49 -4.55 -7.90 -2.38
C LEU A 49 -3.56 -8.50 -1.37
N GLY A 50 -3.21 -7.76 -0.32
CA GLY A 50 -2.33 -8.25 0.74
C GLY A 50 -2.94 -9.43 1.51
N VAL A 51 -4.23 -9.35 1.86
CA VAL A 51 -4.97 -10.45 2.49
C VAL A 51 -4.99 -11.68 1.58
N VAL A 52 -5.20 -11.50 0.28
CA VAL A 52 -5.13 -12.62 -0.69
C VAL A 52 -3.74 -13.26 -0.70
N LEU A 53 -2.64 -12.49 -0.58
CA LEU A 53 -1.29 -13.06 -0.46
C LEU A 53 -1.12 -13.88 0.81
N VAL A 54 -1.66 -13.41 1.95
CA VAL A 54 -1.62 -14.15 3.21
C VAL A 54 -2.42 -15.46 3.12
N LEU A 55 -3.62 -15.42 2.55
CA LEU A 55 -4.49 -16.59 2.39
C LEU A 55 -3.90 -17.64 1.43
N ARG A 56 -3.08 -17.21 0.46
CA ARG A 56 -2.40 -18.10 -0.50
C ARG A 56 -0.98 -18.50 -0.06
N ALA A 57 -0.53 -18.06 1.11
CA ALA A 57 0.77 -18.46 1.64
C ALA A 57 0.75 -19.96 2.00
N PRO A 58 1.83 -20.71 1.71
CA PRO A 58 1.91 -22.12 2.05
C PRO A 58 1.81 -22.34 3.57
N PRO A 59 1.04 -23.34 4.05
CA PRO A 59 0.86 -23.61 5.47
C PRO A 59 1.99 -24.44 6.11
N GLY A 60 3.09 -24.70 5.38
CA GLY A 60 4.18 -25.56 5.84
C GLY A 60 5.04 -24.96 6.95
N GLY A 61 5.72 -25.84 7.71
CA GLY A 61 6.63 -25.47 8.80
C GLY A 61 8.10 -25.33 8.38
N ALA A 62 8.42 -25.50 7.09
CA ALA A 62 9.78 -25.32 6.61
C ALA A 62 10.14 -23.82 6.55
N LEU A 63 11.42 -23.50 6.73
CA LEU A 63 11.92 -22.12 6.71
C LEU A 63 11.45 -21.32 5.47
N PRO A 64 11.48 -21.85 4.23
CA PRO A 64 10.98 -21.12 3.06
C PRO A 64 9.50 -20.74 3.15
N ASP A 65 8.66 -21.63 3.70
CA ASP A 65 7.22 -21.39 3.83
C ASP A 65 6.94 -20.33 4.89
N MET A 66 7.67 -20.39 6.01
CA MET A 66 7.62 -19.37 7.05
C MET A 66 8.01 -17.99 6.52
N LEU A 67 9.07 -17.90 5.71
CA LEU A 67 9.52 -16.64 5.11
C LEU A 67 8.51 -16.07 4.12
N VAL A 68 7.89 -16.91 3.29
CA VAL A 68 6.83 -16.48 2.37
C VAL A 68 5.64 -15.91 3.14
N ARG A 69 5.21 -16.60 4.21
CA ARG A 69 4.09 -16.17 5.05
C ARG A 69 4.42 -14.89 5.84
N ALA A 70 5.63 -14.78 6.38
CA ALA A 70 6.10 -13.58 7.05
C ALA A 70 6.12 -12.38 6.10
N GLY A 71 6.63 -12.56 4.87
CA GLY A 71 6.61 -11.54 3.83
C GLY A 71 5.20 -11.04 3.51
N ALA A 72 4.24 -11.95 3.34
CA ALA A 72 2.84 -11.58 3.10
C ALA A 72 2.25 -10.76 4.27
N TRP A 73 2.50 -11.17 5.52
CA TRP A 73 2.05 -10.44 6.71
C TRP A 73 2.72 -9.07 6.86
N ILE A 74 4.02 -8.97 6.57
CA ILE A 74 4.74 -7.70 6.56
C ILE A 74 4.07 -6.75 5.56
N GLY A 75 3.78 -7.21 4.34
CA GLY A 75 3.08 -6.41 3.33
C GLY A 75 1.72 -5.88 3.81
N VAL A 76 0.90 -6.74 4.42
CA VAL A 76 -0.40 -6.36 4.99
C VAL A 76 -0.24 -5.35 6.12
N ALA A 77 0.66 -5.61 7.07
CA ALA A 77 0.89 -4.71 8.20
C ALA A 77 1.41 -3.35 7.74
N SER A 78 2.32 -3.32 6.76
CA SER A 78 2.83 -2.09 6.17
C SER A 78 1.73 -1.32 5.46
N VAL A 79 0.93 -1.96 4.59
CA VAL A 79 -0.22 -1.30 3.93
C VAL A 79 -1.21 -0.77 4.95
N LEU A 80 -1.55 -1.56 5.98
CA LEU A 80 -2.48 -1.15 7.01
C LEU A 80 -1.95 0.07 7.76
N LEU A 81 -0.72 0.05 8.26
CA LEU A 81 -0.19 1.08 9.16
C LEU A 81 0.30 2.33 8.44
N THR A 82 1.00 2.19 7.31
CA THR A 82 1.62 3.34 6.63
C THR A 82 0.66 4.08 5.70
N LEU A 83 -0.41 3.41 5.24
CA LEU A 83 -1.39 4.02 4.34
C LEU A 83 -2.72 4.35 5.04
N PHE A 84 -2.93 3.95 6.31
CA PHE A 84 -4.04 4.41 7.13
C PHE A 84 -4.27 5.94 7.15
N PRO A 85 -3.22 6.80 7.13
CA PRO A 85 -3.42 8.25 7.19
C PRO A 85 -4.27 8.85 6.06
N VAL A 86 -4.51 8.13 4.96
CA VAL A 86 -5.47 8.54 3.90
C VAL A 86 -6.89 8.76 4.43
N LEU A 87 -7.22 8.21 5.60
CA LEU A 87 -8.52 8.40 6.24
C LEU A 87 -8.65 9.74 6.96
N GLY A 88 -7.57 10.41 7.36
CA GLY A 88 -7.64 11.52 8.32
C GLY A 88 -6.88 12.78 7.92
N LEU A 89 -5.85 12.67 7.07
CA LEU A 89 -5.05 13.83 6.72
C LEU A 89 -5.70 14.60 5.57
N THR A 90 -6.01 15.88 5.81
CA THR A 90 -6.25 16.87 4.76
C THR A 90 -4.90 17.19 4.14
N THR A 91 -4.71 16.79 2.89
CA THR A 91 -3.36 16.70 2.34
C THR A 91 -2.95 17.85 1.44
N CYS A 92 -3.90 18.66 0.98
CA CYS A 92 -3.61 19.89 0.25
C CYS A 92 -4.06 21.05 1.14
N THR A 93 -3.23 21.48 2.10
CA THR A 93 -3.37 22.83 2.64
C THR A 93 -3.20 23.79 1.47
N ASP A 94 -4.17 24.67 1.25
CA ASP A 94 -4.23 25.66 0.18
C ASP A 94 -2.83 26.17 -0.17
N ILE A 95 -2.21 25.66 -1.24
CA ILE A 95 -1.05 26.32 -1.84
C ILE A 95 -1.66 27.57 -2.46
N PRO A 96 -1.43 28.78 -1.93
CA PRO A 96 -1.89 29.97 -2.59
C PRO A 96 -1.13 30.01 -3.91
N LEU A 97 -1.82 29.83 -5.03
CA LEU A 97 -1.29 30.11 -6.37
C LEU A 97 -1.01 31.61 -6.59
N THR A 98 -0.95 32.38 -5.50
CA THR A 98 -0.55 33.79 -5.42
C THR A 98 0.84 33.88 -4.80
N LEU A 99 1.86 33.43 -5.52
CA LEU A 99 3.19 34.02 -5.40
C LEU A 99 3.43 34.86 -6.66
N PRO A 100 3.99 36.08 -6.52
CA PRO A 100 3.96 37.16 -7.50
C PRO A 100 4.65 36.84 -8.83
#